data_AF-A0A655DXA6-F1
#
_entry.id   AF-A0A655DXA6-F1
#
_cell.length_a   1.000
_cell.length_b   1.000
_cell.length_c   1.000
_cell.angle_alpha   90.00
_cell.angle_beta   90.00
_cell.angle_gamma   90.00
#
_symmetry.space_group_name_H-M   'P 1'
#
loop_
_entity.id
_entity.type
_entity.pdbx_description
1 polymer ?
#
loop_
_entity_poly.entity_id
_entity_poly.type
_entity_poly.pdbx_seq_one_letter_code
_entity_poly.pdbx_strand_id
1 'polypeptide(L)'
;MQRLLAAGQVPDYMIGSSFGSIIGSLVARELPVPIDEYAEWAKTVSYRAILGPERRRSRHGLAGMFTLRFDQFAHTLLSRADGERMRMSDLAIPFDVVVAGVRRQPYAALPSRFRHRERSTLTLRSLPFLPIGIGPWVAARMWQVAAFIDLRVVKPIVISADGATRDVNVVDAASFSSAIPGVLYHETSDPRMLPILDELCADQDVAAMVDGGAASNVPVELAWERVRDGRLGTRNACYLAFDCFHPHWDPRHLWLVPITQAVQLQMVRNLPYADHLVRFEPTLSPVNLAPSAAAIDRACRWGRDSVEPAIAVTSALLEPTWWEGDRPPAAEPKERTKSAASSMSAVMAAIQAPTGRFRRWRSRHLT
;
A
#
# COMPACT_ATOMS: atom_id res chain seq x y z
N MET A 1 10.22 -10.33 -1.22
CA MET A 1 10.55 -10.04 -2.64
C MET A 1 12.01 -10.29 -3.00
N GLN A 2 13.02 -9.67 -2.37
CA GLN A 2 14.43 -9.87 -2.74
C GLN A 2 14.84 -11.35 -2.87
N ARG A 3 14.46 -12.18 -1.89
CA ARG A 3 14.76 -13.63 -1.89
C ARG A 3 14.05 -14.39 -3.02
N LEU A 4 12.77 -14.09 -3.28
CA LEU A 4 12.01 -14.69 -4.38
C LEU A 4 12.65 -14.39 -5.73
N LEU A 5 13.00 -13.11 -5.97
CA LEU A 5 13.65 -12.69 -7.22
C LEU A 5 15.03 -13.35 -7.39
N ALA A 6 15.81 -13.47 -6.31
CA ALA A 6 17.09 -14.17 -6.33
C ALA A 6 16.95 -15.68 -6.64
N ALA A 7 15.79 -16.27 -6.29
CA ALA A 7 15.43 -17.65 -6.67
C ALA A 7 14.79 -17.74 -8.08
N GLY A 8 14.78 -16.64 -8.85
CA GLY A 8 14.17 -16.60 -10.20
C GLY A 8 12.64 -16.48 -10.20
N GLN A 9 12.00 -16.33 -9.04
CA GLN A 9 10.55 -16.25 -8.91
C GLN A 9 10.09 -14.79 -9.02
N VAL A 10 9.60 -14.43 -10.21
CA VAL A 10 9.00 -13.11 -10.45
C VAL A 10 7.48 -13.27 -10.54
N PRO A 11 6.67 -12.53 -9.77
CA PRO A 11 5.22 -12.68 -9.79
C PRO A 11 4.64 -12.22 -11.14
N ASP A 12 3.69 -12.99 -11.68
CA ASP A 12 2.92 -12.60 -12.87
C ASP A 12 1.78 -11.63 -12.55
N TYR A 13 1.38 -11.59 -11.28
CA TYR A 13 0.33 -10.72 -10.76
C TYR A 13 0.53 -10.49 -9.27
N MET A 14 0.20 -9.28 -8.81
CA MET A 14 0.24 -8.90 -7.41
C MET A 14 -1.04 -8.18 -7.01
N ILE A 15 -1.43 -8.32 -5.75
CA ILE A 15 -2.49 -7.54 -5.14
C ILE A 15 -2.09 -7.13 -3.73
N GLY A 16 -2.46 -5.93 -3.30
CA GLY A 16 -2.11 -5.45 -1.97
C GLY A 16 -3.13 -4.51 -1.36
N SER A 17 -3.23 -4.52 -0.03
CA SER A 17 -3.95 -3.56 0.79
C SER A 17 -3.01 -2.87 1.78
N SER A 18 -3.31 -1.63 2.16
CA SER A 18 -2.50 -0.82 3.10
C SER A 18 -1.02 -0.76 2.72
N PHE A 19 -0.12 -1.07 3.66
CA PHE A 19 1.31 -1.21 3.40
C PHE A 19 1.64 -2.14 2.23
N GLY A 20 0.87 -3.21 2.03
CA GLY A 20 1.01 -4.09 0.86
C GLY A 20 0.78 -3.34 -0.46
N SER A 21 -0.10 -2.32 -0.47
CA SER A 21 -0.30 -1.47 -1.63
C SER A 21 0.89 -0.56 -1.92
N ILE A 22 1.50 0.01 -0.86
CA ILE A 22 2.72 0.82 -0.99
C ILE A 22 3.84 -0.03 -1.56
N ILE A 23 4.17 -1.15 -0.92
CA ILE A 23 5.27 -2.02 -1.36
C ILE A 23 4.98 -2.60 -2.75
N GLY A 24 3.75 -3.07 -3.00
CA GLY A 24 3.33 -3.60 -4.28
C GLY A 24 3.46 -2.57 -5.41
N SER A 25 3.11 -1.30 -5.17
CA SER A 25 3.27 -0.23 -6.17
C SER A 25 4.73 -0.01 -6.58
N LEU A 26 5.68 -0.18 -5.66
CA LEU A 26 7.10 -0.05 -5.95
C LEU A 26 7.62 -1.27 -6.71
N VAL A 27 7.28 -2.46 -6.24
CA VAL A 27 7.72 -3.73 -6.84
C VAL A 27 7.14 -3.92 -8.24
N ALA A 28 5.91 -3.47 -8.48
CA ALA A 28 5.24 -3.58 -9.77
C ALA A 28 5.74 -2.57 -10.81
N ARG A 29 6.46 -1.54 -10.36
CA ARG A 29 6.79 -0.36 -11.16
C ARG A 29 7.59 -0.69 -12.42
N GLU A 30 8.66 -1.46 -12.26
CA GLU A 30 9.63 -1.71 -13.31
C GLU A 30 10.28 -3.09 -13.17
N LEU A 31 10.84 -3.58 -14.28
CA LEU A 31 11.60 -4.81 -14.35
C LEU A 31 12.94 -4.55 -15.05
N PRO A 32 14.07 -5.07 -14.52
CA PRO A 32 14.20 -5.80 -13.25
C PRO A 32 13.90 -4.92 -12.03
N VAL A 33 13.41 -5.51 -10.93
CA VAL A 33 12.99 -4.75 -9.73
C VAL A 33 14.22 -4.31 -8.92
N PRO A 34 14.50 -2.99 -8.74
CA PRO A 34 15.67 -2.53 -8.00
C PRO A 34 15.40 -2.45 -6.50
N ILE A 35 15.26 -3.61 -5.86
CA ILE A 35 14.88 -3.72 -4.43
C ILE A 35 15.86 -2.98 -3.51
N ASP A 36 17.17 -3.06 -3.77
CA ASP A 36 18.17 -2.41 -2.92
C ASP A 36 18.05 -0.88 -2.98
N GLU A 37 17.77 -0.32 -4.16
CA GLU A 37 17.54 1.11 -4.33
C GLU A 37 16.24 1.57 -3.65
N TYR A 38 15.21 0.70 -3.62
CA TYR A 38 13.98 0.97 -2.86
C TYR A 38 14.23 0.97 -1.35
N ALA A 39 15.10 0.09 -0.86
CA ALA A 39 15.48 0.08 0.55
C ALA A 39 16.24 1.35 0.92
N GLU A 40 17.19 1.81 0.08
CA GLU A 40 17.89 3.08 0.28
C GLU A 40 16.95 4.29 0.23
N TRP A 41 16.01 4.30 -0.73
CA TRP A 41 14.98 5.32 -0.80
C TRP A 41 14.12 5.34 0.47
N ALA A 42 13.69 4.17 0.97
CA ALA A 42 12.90 4.07 2.19
C ALA A 42 13.63 4.62 3.42
N LYS A 43 14.97 4.53 3.47
CA LYS A 43 15.80 5.12 4.55
C LYS A 43 15.79 6.65 4.56
N THR A 44 15.35 7.29 3.46
CA THR A 44 15.19 8.75 3.38
C THR A 44 13.84 9.25 3.94
N VAL A 45 12.92 8.34 4.24
CA VAL A 45 11.59 8.65 4.77
C VAL A 45 11.70 9.35 6.12
N SER A 46 11.00 10.48 6.27
CA SER A 46 10.87 11.17 7.56
C SER A 46 9.41 11.52 7.83
N TYR A 47 9.03 11.60 9.10
CA TYR A 47 7.67 11.99 9.51
C TYR A 47 7.18 13.26 8.82
N ARG A 48 8.05 14.28 8.69
CA ARG A 48 7.70 15.56 8.05
C ARG A 48 7.51 15.45 6.53
N ALA A 49 8.11 14.43 5.91
CA ALA A 49 7.96 14.17 4.48
C ALA A 49 6.64 13.45 4.19
N ILE A 50 6.25 12.47 5.02
CA ILE A 50 5.07 11.63 4.77
C ILE A 50 3.80 12.10 5.47
N LEU A 51 3.88 12.92 6.52
CA LEU A 51 2.72 13.48 7.20
C LEU A 51 2.65 15.00 7.04
N GLY A 52 1.45 15.48 6.76
CA GLY A 52 1.10 16.89 6.72
C GLY A 52 0.02 17.24 7.74
N PRO A 53 -0.22 18.54 7.97
CA PRO A 53 -1.37 18.99 8.75
C PRO A 53 -2.66 18.49 8.11
N GLU A 54 -3.69 18.27 8.93
CA GLU A 54 -5.03 17.93 8.46
C GLU A 54 -5.51 18.97 7.43
N ARG A 55 -5.83 18.50 6.22
CA ARG A 55 -6.45 19.37 5.21
C ARG A 55 -7.94 19.48 5.52
N ARG A 56 -8.48 20.70 5.36
CA ARG A 56 -9.91 20.93 5.48
C ARG A 56 -10.65 20.06 4.45
N ARG A 57 -10.61 20.35 3.15
CA ARG A 57 -11.50 19.67 2.17
C ARG A 57 -11.15 18.20 1.90
N SER A 58 -12.12 17.31 2.16
CA SER A 58 -12.18 15.91 1.72
C SER A 58 -13.39 15.72 0.83
N ARG A 59 -13.18 15.03 -0.28
CA ARG A 59 -14.19 14.65 -1.27
C ARG A 59 -14.32 13.14 -1.37
N HIS A 60 -13.19 12.43 -1.42
CA HIS A 60 -13.16 10.97 -1.59
C HIS A 60 -12.59 10.23 -0.38
N GLY A 61 -11.78 10.86 0.47
CA GLY A 61 -11.21 10.23 1.67
C GLY A 61 -12.05 10.43 2.94
N LEU A 62 -11.76 9.67 4.00
CA LEU A 62 -12.31 9.96 5.34
C LEU A 62 -11.37 10.87 6.13
N ALA A 63 -11.92 11.85 6.85
CA ALA A 63 -11.13 12.75 7.68
C ALA A 63 -10.24 12.00 8.71
N GLY A 64 -9.01 12.48 8.87
CA GLY A 64 -7.98 11.88 9.72
C GLY A 64 -7.15 12.94 10.43
N MET A 65 -6.40 12.54 11.46
CA MET A 65 -5.55 13.45 12.24
C MET A 65 -4.41 14.05 11.41
N PHE A 66 -3.88 13.28 10.46
CA PHE A 66 -2.76 13.67 9.61
C PHE A 66 -3.10 13.46 8.14
N THR A 67 -2.66 14.38 7.28
CA THR A 67 -2.69 14.15 5.83
C THR A 67 -1.51 13.27 5.47
N LEU A 68 -1.77 12.12 4.83
CA LEU A 68 -0.76 11.29 4.21
C LEU A 68 -0.26 12.01 2.95
N ARG A 69 1.04 12.29 2.89
CA ARG A 69 1.74 12.96 1.78
C ARG A 69 2.59 11.97 0.98
N PHE A 70 2.17 10.70 0.96
CA PHE A 70 2.84 9.68 0.17
C PHE A 70 2.84 10.05 -1.32
N ASP A 71 1.76 10.67 -1.81
CA ASP A 71 1.65 11.21 -3.17
C ASP A 71 2.80 12.17 -3.54
N GLN A 72 3.21 13.02 -2.59
CA GLN A 72 4.27 14.01 -2.77
C GLN A 72 5.66 13.40 -2.56
N PHE A 73 5.80 12.52 -1.57
CA PHE A 73 7.07 11.87 -1.27
C PHE A 73 7.48 10.88 -2.36
N ALA A 74 6.54 10.06 -2.83
CA ALA A 74 6.73 9.08 -3.89
C ALA A 74 6.51 9.66 -5.29
N HIS A 75 6.26 10.97 -5.42
CA HIS A 75 5.99 11.61 -6.72
C HIS A 75 7.06 11.25 -7.75
N THR A 76 8.32 11.52 -7.45
CA THR A 76 9.44 11.25 -8.37
C THR A 76 9.58 9.77 -8.69
N LEU A 77 9.36 8.90 -7.70
CA LEU A 77 9.48 7.46 -7.83
C LEU A 77 8.37 6.87 -8.71
N LEU A 78 7.15 7.39 -8.60
CA LEU A 78 5.96 6.92 -9.32
C LEU A 78 5.51 7.93 -10.38
N SER A 79 6.49 8.55 -11.05
CA SER A 79 6.31 9.36 -12.25
C SER A 79 6.84 8.63 -13.47
N ARG A 80 6.13 8.81 -14.58
CA ARG A 80 6.56 8.45 -15.92
C ARG A 80 7.76 9.30 -16.36
N ALA A 81 8.44 8.87 -17.42
CA ALA A 81 9.57 9.60 -18.00
C ALA A 81 9.21 11.03 -18.49
N ASP A 82 7.95 11.28 -18.84
CA ASP A 82 7.42 12.60 -19.24
C ASP A 82 7.13 13.53 -18.04
N GLY A 83 7.25 13.03 -16.80
CA GLY A 83 6.97 13.75 -15.57
C GLY A 83 5.52 13.66 -15.08
N GLU A 84 4.63 13.02 -15.84
CA GLU A 84 3.28 12.72 -15.38
C GLU A 84 3.27 11.56 -14.39
N ARG A 85 2.27 11.53 -13.50
CA ARG A 85 2.11 10.41 -12.56
C ARG A 85 1.83 9.09 -13.29
N MET A 86 2.42 8.01 -12.80
CA MET A 86 2.11 6.66 -13.28
C MET A 86 0.65 6.30 -12.97
N ARG A 87 0.01 5.68 -13.95
CA ARG A 87 -1.33 5.09 -13.89
C ARG A 87 -1.23 3.59 -13.64
N MET A 88 -2.31 2.98 -13.17
CA MET A 88 -2.36 1.53 -12.96
C MET A 88 -1.96 0.74 -14.21
N SER A 89 -2.32 1.24 -15.40
CA SER A 89 -1.94 0.66 -16.69
C SER A 89 -0.45 0.65 -17.02
N ASP A 90 0.38 1.43 -16.32
CA ASP A 90 1.80 1.64 -16.67
C ASP A 90 2.75 0.69 -15.96
N LEU A 91 2.23 -0.12 -15.03
CA LEU A 91 3.03 -1.00 -14.20
C LEU A 91 3.55 -2.19 -15.01
N ALA A 92 4.82 -2.54 -14.80
CA ALA A 92 5.49 -3.65 -15.49
C ALA A 92 4.97 -5.02 -15.03
N ILE A 93 4.58 -5.13 -13.77
CA ILE A 93 3.88 -6.30 -13.23
C ILE A 93 2.41 -5.91 -13.02
N PRO A 94 1.44 -6.68 -13.56
CA PRO A 94 0.03 -6.57 -13.21
C PRO A 94 -0.19 -6.42 -11.70
N PHE A 95 -0.74 -5.30 -11.28
CA PHE A 95 -0.91 -4.99 -9.87
C PHE A 95 -2.27 -4.37 -9.56
N ASP A 96 -2.93 -4.92 -8.55
CA ASP A 96 -4.22 -4.47 -8.07
C ASP A 96 -4.08 -3.89 -6.65
N VAL A 97 -4.72 -2.74 -6.41
CA VAL A 97 -4.75 -2.08 -5.11
C VAL A 97 -6.15 -2.20 -4.52
N VAL A 98 -6.23 -2.75 -3.31
CA VAL A 98 -7.50 -2.88 -2.59
C VAL A 98 -7.69 -1.67 -1.68
N VAL A 99 -8.78 -0.94 -1.87
CA VAL A 99 -9.24 0.10 -0.94
C VAL A 99 -10.53 -0.33 -0.26
N ALA A 100 -10.79 0.17 0.95
CA ALA A 100 -12.07 -0.06 1.61
C ALA A 100 -13.01 1.10 1.30
N GLY A 101 -14.12 0.82 0.63
CA GLY A 101 -15.17 1.78 0.38
C GLY A 101 -16.20 1.80 1.51
N VAL A 102 -16.38 2.95 2.16
CA VAL A 102 -17.37 3.14 3.22
C VAL A 102 -18.75 3.29 2.60
N ARG A 103 -19.65 2.37 2.92
CA ARG A 103 -21.03 2.37 2.39
C ARG A 103 -21.78 3.63 2.83
N ARG A 104 -22.64 4.18 1.96
CA ARG A 104 -23.32 5.47 2.21
C ARG A 104 -24.24 5.46 3.44
N GLN A 105 -25.01 4.40 3.63
CA GLN A 105 -25.93 4.28 4.78
C GLN A 105 -25.18 4.25 6.13
N PRO A 106 -24.20 3.34 6.35
CA PRO A 106 -23.34 3.39 7.54
C PRO A 106 -22.60 4.72 7.70
N TYR A 107 -22.13 5.33 6.60
CA TYR A 107 -21.45 6.61 6.64
C TYR A 107 -22.34 7.72 7.24
N ALA A 108 -23.63 7.77 6.85
CA ALA A 108 -24.59 8.72 7.42
C ALA A 108 -24.84 8.49 8.92
N ALA A 109 -24.65 7.26 9.41
CA ALA A 109 -24.79 6.91 10.82
C ALA A 109 -23.50 7.12 11.64
N LEU A 110 -22.34 7.34 11.00
CA LEU A 110 -21.07 7.53 11.71
C LEU A 110 -21.15 8.72 12.69
N PRO A 111 -20.46 8.67 13.85
CA PRO A 111 -20.38 9.81 14.75
C PRO A 111 -19.93 11.08 14.03
N SER A 112 -20.48 12.24 14.42
CA SER A 112 -20.21 13.52 13.77
C SER A 112 -18.72 13.84 13.66
N ARG A 113 -17.86 13.37 14.58
CA ARG A 113 -16.39 13.52 14.48
C ARG A 113 -15.72 12.84 13.26
N PHE A 114 -16.40 11.91 12.59
CA PHE A 114 -15.96 11.31 11.32
C PHE A 114 -16.58 12.00 10.10
N ARG A 115 -17.71 12.71 10.29
CA ARG A 115 -18.44 13.44 9.25
C ARG A 115 -18.14 14.95 9.21
N HIS A 116 -17.84 15.56 10.36
CA HIS A 116 -17.79 16.99 10.62
C HIS A 116 -16.47 17.40 11.30
N ARG A 117 -15.82 18.37 10.65
CA ARG A 117 -14.44 18.89 10.83
C ARG A 117 -14.14 19.69 12.09
N GLU A 118 -15.14 20.18 12.81
CA GLU A 118 -15.02 21.54 13.37
C GLU A 118 -14.20 21.69 14.67
N ARG A 119 -13.63 20.63 15.24
CA ARG A 119 -12.99 20.73 16.57
C ARG A 119 -11.52 20.32 16.69
N SER A 120 -10.90 19.66 15.71
CA SER A 120 -9.48 19.24 15.80
C SER A 120 -8.50 20.41 15.61
N THR A 121 -8.85 21.39 14.77
CA THR A 121 -7.94 22.50 14.44
C THR A 121 -7.71 23.50 15.57
N LEU A 122 -8.61 23.56 16.57
CA LEU A 122 -8.44 24.45 17.73
C LEU A 122 -7.46 23.88 18.77
N THR A 123 -7.24 22.57 18.80
CA THR A 123 -6.30 21.93 19.74
C THR A 123 -4.87 21.87 19.19
N LEU A 124 -4.70 21.87 17.86
CA LEU A 124 -3.38 21.80 17.22
C LEU A 124 -2.59 23.13 17.24
N ARG A 125 -3.26 24.27 17.42
CA ARG A 125 -2.60 25.57 17.62
C ARG A 125 -2.09 25.79 19.05
N SER A 126 -2.49 24.95 20.00
CA SER A 126 -2.15 25.07 21.41
C SER A 126 -1.24 23.95 21.92
N LEU A 127 -0.59 23.18 21.06
CA LEU A 127 0.29 22.10 21.49
C LEU A 127 1.69 22.65 21.81
N PRO A 128 2.10 22.74 23.09
CA PRO A 128 3.52 22.76 23.41
C PRO A 128 4.10 21.42 22.93
N PHE A 129 5.22 21.47 22.22
CA PHE A 129 6.05 20.31 21.93
C PHE A 129 6.63 19.76 23.25
N LEU A 130 5.80 19.11 24.06
CA LEU A 130 6.24 18.35 25.22
C LEU A 130 6.86 17.03 24.71
N PRO A 131 7.90 16.50 25.37
CA PRO A 131 8.62 15.28 24.94
C PRO A 131 7.82 13.98 25.09
N ILE A 132 6.51 14.06 25.34
CA ILE A 132 5.60 12.92 25.40
C ILE A 132 5.10 12.70 23.96
N GLY A 133 5.61 11.66 23.31
CA GLY A 133 5.39 11.40 21.88
C GLY A 133 3.92 11.26 21.46
N ILE A 134 3.68 11.32 20.15
CA ILE A 134 2.36 11.28 19.48
C ILE A 134 1.64 9.92 19.67
N GLY A 135 2.34 8.91 20.21
CA GLY A 135 1.90 7.52 20.33
C GLY A 135 0.56 7.31 21.04
N PRO A 136 0.28 7.89 22.23
CA PRO A 136 -0.98 7.68 22.94
C PRO A 136 -2.22 8.18 22.16
N TRP A 137 -2.08 9.27 21.41
CA TRP A 137 -3.17 9.83 20.59
C TRP A 137 -3.46 8.97 19.36
N VAL A 138 -2.41 8.48 18.69
CA VAL A 138 -2.55 7.51 17.59
C VAL A 138 -3.19 6.23 18.11
N ALA A 139 -2.76 5.73 19.27
CA ALA A 139 -3.32 4.52 19.88
C ALA A 139 -4.83 4.65 20.15
N ALA A 140 -5.26 5.75 20.79
CA ALA A 140 -6.68 6.01 21.06
C ALA A 140 -7.55 6.08 19.79
N ARG A 141 -6.97 6.55 18.67
CA ARG A 141 -7.68 6.67 17.39
C ARG A 141 -7.70 5.35 16.61
N MET A 142 -6.63 4.56 16.72
CA MET A 142 -6.56 3.21 16.18
C MET A 142 -7.67 2.30 16.72
N TRP A 143 -8.08 2.44 17.98
CA TRP A 143 -9.25 1.72 18.51
C TRP A 143 -10.53 1.95 17.71
N GLN A 144 -10.66 3.12 17.09
CA GLN A 144 -11.84 3.47 16.31
C GLN A 144 -11.77 2.90 14.88
N VAL A 145 -10.59 2.48 14.42
CA VAL A 145 -10.42 1.72 13.18
C VAL A 145 -11.17 0.40 13.26
N ALA A 146 -11.29 -0.22 14.45
CA ALA A 146 -12.04 -1.46 14.64
C ALA A 146 -13.51 -1.36 14.17
N ALA A 147 -14.14 -0.18 14.25
CA ALA A 147 -15.50 0.02 13.73
C ALA A 147 -15.58 -0.03 12.19
N PHE A 148 -14.46 0.17 11.50
CA PHE A 148 -14.34 0.04 10.05
C PHE A 148 -13.89 -1.36 9.61
N ILE A 149 -13.43 -2.22 10.54
CA ILE A 149 -13.15 -3.64 10.32
C ILE A 149 -14.47 -4.43 10.42
N ASP A 150 -15.51 -3.94 9.74
CA ASP A 150 -16.82 -4.56 9.64
C ASP A 150 -17.32 -4.42 8.20
N LEU A 151 -17.55 -5.54 7.52
CA LEU A 151 -18.01 -5.60 6.13
C LEU A 151 -19.43 -5.03 5.92
N ARG A 152 -20.18 -4.83 7.01
CA ARG A 152 -21.46 -4.11 6.98
C ARG A 152 -21.25 -2.60 6.83
N VAL A 153 -20.08 -2.10 7.22
CA VAL A 153 -19.71 -0.67 7.16
C VAL A 153 -18.89 -0.39 5.90
N VAL A 154 -17.95 -1.26 5.57
CA VAL A 154 -17.06 -1.12 4.41
C VAL A 154 -17.19 -2.28 3.43
N LYS A 155 -16.82 -2.07 2.17
CA LYS A 155 -16.65 -3.15 1.18
C LYS A 155 -15.30 -3.00 0.47
N PRO A 156 -14.65 -4.10 0.06
CA PRO A 156 -13.44 -4.01 -0.73
C PRO A 156 -13.77 -3.44 -2.12
N ILE A 157 -12.92 -2.55 -2.63
CA ILE A 157 -12.92 -2.06 -4.00
C ILE A 157 -11.52 -2.32 -4.55
N VAL A 158 -11.46 -3.00 -5.69
CA VAL A 158 -10.21 -3.30 -6.39
C VAL A 158 -9.97 -2.23 -7.44
N ILE A 159 -8.86 -1.50 -7.30
CA ILE A 159 -8.36 -0.55 -8.29
C ILE A 159 -7.28 -1.28 -9.08
N SER A 160 -7.48 -1.41 -10.39
CA SER A 160 -6.61 -2.22 -11.26
C SER A 160 -6.31 -1.52 -12.58
N ALA A 161 -5.36 -2.10 -13.31
CA ALA A 161 -4.98 -1.76 -14.68
C ALA A 161 -6.04 -2.15 -15.75
N ASP A 162 -7.08 -2.91 -15.37
CA ASP A 162 -8.20 -3.26 -16.25
C ASP A 162 -9.46 -2.43 -15.95
N GLY A 163 -10.33 -2.32 -16.96
CA GLY A 163 -11.62 -1.65 -16.84
C GLY A 163 -11.56 -0.14 -16.54
N ALA A 164 -12.55 0.35 -15.77
CA ALA A 164 -12.75 1.76 -15.48
C ALA A 164 -11.64 2.40 -14.62
N THR A 165 -10.91 1.60 -13.85
CA THR A 165 -9.89 2.09 -12.91
C THR A 165 -8.48 2.16 -13.51
N ARG A 166 -8.30 1.76 -14.77
CA ARG A 166 -6.98 1.66 -15.41
C ARG A 166 -6.19 2.98 -15.40
N ASP A 167 -6.91 4.09 -15.47
CA ASP A 167 -6.36 5.45 -15.57
C ASP A 167 -6.14 6.10 -14.19
N VAL A 168 -6.44 5.38 -13.10
CA VAL A 168 -6.17 5.85 -11.74
C VAL A 168 -4.67 5.95 -11.51
N ASN A 169 -4.22 7.05 -10.92
CA ASN A 169 -2.84 7.22 -10.47
C ASN A 169 -2.46 6.15 -9.44
N VAL A 170 -1.33 5.48 -9.66
CA VAL A 170 -0.80 4.45 -8.74
C VAL A 170 -0.59 5.04 -7.34
N VAL A 171 -0.03 6.25 -7.27
CA VAL A 171 0.20 6.95 -5.99
C VAL A 171 -1.09 7.22 -5.22
N ASP A 172 -2.17 7.57 -5.92
CA ASP A 172 -3.44 7.90 -5.28
C ASP A 172 -4.12 6.61 -4.80
N ALA A 173 -4.11 5.55 -5.61
CA ALA A 173 -4.62 4.23 -5.22
C ALA A 173 -3.91 3.71 -3.95
N ALA A 174 -2.57 3.70 -3.95
CA ALA A 174 -1.78 3.25 -2.80
C ALA A 174 -2.00 4.13 -1.55
N SER A 175 -2.16 5.44 -1.73
CA SER A 175 -2.39 6.37 -0.63
C SER A 175 -3.78 6.21 -0.01
N PHE A 176 -4.84 6.04 -0.80
CA PHE A 176 -6.17 5.70 -0.29
C PHE A 176 -6.18 4.37 0.44
N SER A 177 -5.51 3.36 -0.14
CA SER A 177 -5.38 2.03 0.46
C SER A 177 -4.64 2.04 1.80
N SER A 178 -3.80 3.03 2.07
CA SER A 178 -3.03 3.19 3.32
C SER A 178 -3.60 4.27 4.25
N ALA A 179 -4.76 4.85 3.91
CA ALA A 179 -5.37 5.93 4.67
C ALA A 179 -6.18 5.36 5.86
N ILE A 180 -5.46 5.01 6.93
CA ILE A 180 -6.03 4.43 8.16
C ILE A 180 -7.16 5.31 8.70
N PRO A 181 -8.42 4.80 8.77
CA PRO A 181 -9.58 5.57 9.21
C PRO A 181 -9.35 6.35 10.51
N GLY A 182 -9.56 7.66 10.46
CA GLY A 182 -9.41 8.54 11.61
C GLY A 182 -7.98 8.90 11.99
N VAL A 183 -6.95 8.21 11.49
CA VAL A 183 -5.53 8.51 11.73
C VAL A 183 -4.92 9.22 10.54
N LEU A 184 -5.00 8.60 9.37
CA LEU A 184 -4.42 9.09 8.13
C LEU A 184 -5.53 9.44 7.15
N TYR A 185 -5.29 10.51 6.39
CA TYR A 185 -6.20 11.03 5.40
C TYR A 185 -5.47 11.22 4.08
N HIS A 186 -6.05 10.74 2.98
CA HIS A 186 -5.57 11.02 1.63
C HIS A 186 -6.65 11.71 0.80
N GLU A 187 -6.21 12.61 -0.07
CA GLU A 187 -7.02 13.16 -1.15
C GLU A 187 -6.11 13.51 -2.31
N THR A 188 -6.59 13.30 -3.52
CA THR A 188 -5.78 13.56 -4.69
C THR A 188 -5.49 15.05 -4.83
N SER A 189 -4.24 15.37 -5.16
CA SER A 189 -3.81 16.71 -5.54
C SER A 189 -3.94 16.95 -7.06
N ASP A 190 -4.29 15.93 -7.82
CA ASP A 190 -4.38 15.94 -9.28
C ASP A 190 -5.82 16.20 -9.72
N PRO A 191 -6.12 17.34 -10.36
CA PRO A 191 -7.47 17.66 -10.81
C PRO A 191 -8.06 16.62 -11.79
N ARG A 192 -7.22 15.93 -12.56
CA ARG A 192 -7.69 14.92 -13.53
C ARG A 192 -8.29 13.69 -12.83
N MET A 193 -7.86 13.43 -11.60
CA MET A 193 -8.34 12.30 -10.82
C MET A 193 -9.72 12.54 -10.23
N LEU A 194 -10.14 13.80 -10.06
CA LEU A 194 -11.44 14.13 -9.45
C LEU A 194 -12.62 13.43 -10.14
N PRO A 195 -12.86 13.59 -11.47
CA PRO A 195 -13.98 12.93 -12.12
C PRO A 195 -13.88 11.39 -12.08
N ILE A 196 -12.67 10.82 -12.19
CA ILE A 196 -12.46 9.37 -12.15
C ILE A 196 -12.83 8.81 -10.77
N LEU A 197 -12.44 9.50 -9.69
CA LEU A 197 -12.74 9.09 -8.33
C LEU A 197 -14.21 9.36 -7.96
N ASP A 198 -14.83 10.40 -8.51
CA ASP A 198 -16.26 10.66 -8.38
C ASP A 198 -17.08 9.51 -8.98
N GLU A 199 -16.75 9.12 -10.21
CA GLU A 199 -17.39 8.01 -10.93
C GLU A 199 -17.17 6.69 -10.19
N LEU A 200 -15.93 6.41 -9.76
CA LEU A 200 -15.63 5.22 -8.95
C LEU A 200 -16.47 5.16 -7.66
N CYS A 201 -16.59 6.27 -6.93
CA CYS A 201 -17.40 6.32 -5.72
C CYS A 201 -18.91 6.17 -6.00
N ALA A 202 -19.38 6.70 -7.14
CA ALA A 202 -20.76 6.59 -7.57
C ALA A 202 -21.12 5.16 -7.97
N ASP A 203 -20.32 4.54 -8.86
CA ASP A 203 -20.49 3.18 -9.36
C ASP A 203 -20.43 2.15 -8.22
N GLN A 204 -19.55 2.40 -7.26
CA GLN A 204 -19.42 1.53 -6.09
C GLN A 204 -20.44 1.85 -4.98
N ASP A 205 -21.28 2.88 -5.11
CA ASP A 205 -22.20 3.32 -4.06
C ASP A 205 -21.51 3.51 -2.69
N VAL A 206 -20.38 4.22 -2.69
CA VAL A 206 -19.62 4.53 -1.48
C VAL A 206 -19.56 6.03 -1.23
N ALA A 207 -19.42 6.40 0.04
CA ALA A 207 -19.31 7.79 0.47
C ALA A 207 -17.85 8.26 0.58
N ALA A 208 -16.93 7.32 0.85
CA ALA A 208 -15.51 7.60 1.00
C ALA A 208 -14.70 6.31 0.83
N MET A 209 -13.41 6.47 0.51
CA MET A 209 -12.39 5.42 0.50
C MET A 209 -11.47 5.58 1.70
N VAL A 210 -11.11 4.45 2.31
CA VAL A 210 -10.19 4.34 3.44
C VAL A 210 -9.30 3.12 3.27
N ASP A 211 -8.44 2.88 4.27
CA ASP A 211 -7.47 1.80 4.28
C ASP A 211 -8.06 0.44 3.88
N GLY A 212 -7.44 -0.22 2.90
CA GLY A 212 -7.89 -1.49 2.35
C GLY A 212 -7.87 -2.64 3.35
N GLY A 213 -6.98 -2.60 4.34
CA GLY A 213 -6.92 -3.56 5.43
C GLY A 213 -8.16 -3.56 6.32
N ALA A 214 -8.97 -2.49 6.29
CA ALA A 214 -10.27 -2.48 6.95
C ALA A 214 -11.28 -3.42 6.28
N ALA A 215 -11.20 -3.62 4.96
CA ALA A 215 -12.10 -4.49 4.22
C ALA A 215 -11.50 -5.88 3.94
N SER A 216 -10.22 -5.96 3.61
CA SER A 216 -9.52 -7.22 3.34
C SER A 216 -8.03 -7.11 3.64
N ASN A 217 -7.63 -7.50 4.84
CA ASN A 217 -6.25 -7.77 5.17
C ASN A 217 -5.78 -9.05 4.46
N VAL A 218 -4.63 -8.98 3.78
CA VAL A 218 -4.10 -10.05 2.91
C VAL A 218 -5.15 -10.53 1.88
N PRO A 219 -5.36 -9.77 0.78
CA PRO A 219 -6.47 -9.96 -0.15
C PRO A 219 -6.28 -11.15 -1.12
N VAL A 220 -5.97 -12.34 -0.60
CA VAL A 220 -5.71 -13.53 -1.41
C VAL A 220 -6.99 -14.13 -2.01
N GLU A 221 -8.13 -14.06 -1.32
CA GLU A 221 -9.42 -14.43 -1.91
C GLU A 221 -9.71 -13.59 -3.16
N LEU A 222 -9.52 -12.27 -3.05
CA LEU A 222 -9.67 -11.35 -4.19
C LEU A 222 -8.65 -11.67 -5.30
N ALA A 223 -7.41 -12.05 -4.94
CA ALA A 223 -6.43 -12.49 -5.93
C ALA A 223 -6.93 -13.72 -6.71
N TRP A 224 -7.45 -14.71 -5.98
CA TRP A 224 -7.97 -15.96 -6.53
C TRP A 224 -9.19 -15.73 -7.43
N GLU A 225 -10.14 -14.89 -7.01
CA GLU A 225 -11.30 -14.51 -7.83
C GLU A 225 -10.85 -13.88 -9.15
N ARG A 226 -9.88 -12.95 -9.09
CA ARG A 226 -9.38 -12.25 -10.29
C ARG A 226 -8.69 -13.21 -11.26
N VAL A 227 -7.87 -14.13 -10.75
CA VAL A 227 -7.22 -15.15 -11.58
C VAL A 227 -8.27 -16.11 -12.17
N ARG A 228 -9.24 -16.56 -11.37
CA ARG A 228 -10.36 -17.41 -11.82
C ARG A 228 -11.15 -16.76 -12.96
N ASP A 229 -11.38 -15.45 -12.86
CA ASP A 229 -12.10 -14.63 -13.82
C ASP A 229 -11.26 -14.26 -15.06
N GLY A 230 -10.01 -14.77 -15.14
CA GLY A 230 -9.20 -14.72 -16.35
C GLY A 230 -8.09 -13.66 -16.35
N ARG A 231 -7.80 -13.00 -15.22
CA ARG A 231 -6.79 -11.92 -15.13
C ARG A 231 -5.42 -12.31 -15.70
N LEU A 232 -5.03 -13.57 -15.54
CA LEU A 232 -3.75 -14.11 -16.01
C LEU A 232 -3.84 -14.89 -17.33
N GLY A 233 -5.04 -15.19 -17.83
CA GLY A 233 -5.29 -16.10 -18.94
C GLY A 233 -5.18 -17.58 -18.58
N THR A 234 -4.86 -17.90 -17.33
CA THR A 234 -4.82 -19.27 -16.77
C THR A 234 -5.44 -19.27 -15.39
N ARG A 235 -5.97 -20.43 -14.98
CA ARG A 235 -6.42 -20.69 -13.60
C ARG A 235 -5.39 -21.48 -12.79
N ASN A 236 -4.36 -22.02 -13.44
CA ASN A 236 -3.25 -22.71 -12.79
C ASN A 236 -2.26 -21.67 -12.26
N ALA A 237 -2.40 -21.31 -11.00
CA ALA A 237 -1.59 -20.29 -10.34
C ALA A 237 -1.25 -20.72 -8.91
N CYS A 238 -0.05 -20.34 -8.45
CA CYS A 238 0.39 -20.46 -7.07
C CYS A 238 0.14 -19.13 -6.34
N TYR A 239 -0.61 -19.18 -5.23
CA TYR A 239 -0.96 -18.03 -4.39
C TYR A 239 -0.06 -17.96 -3.17
N LEU A 240 0.95 -17.09 -3.24
CA LEU A 240 1.82 -16.76 -2.11
C LEU A 240 1.30 -15.51 -1.39
N ALA A 241 0.88 -15.67 -0.14
CA ALA A 241 0.33 -14.61 0.70
C ALA A 241 1.34 -14.10 1.74
N PHE A 242 1.35 -12.78 1.97
CA PHE A 242 2.26 -12.08 2.86
C PHE A 242 1.49 -11.34 3.95
N ASP A 243 1.70 -11.70 5.22
CA ASP A 243 1.02 -11.09 6.38
C ASP A 243 2.01 -10.46 7.35
N CYS A 244 1.98 -9.13 7.44
CA CYS A 244 2.78 -8.34 8.37
C CYS A 244 1.95 -7.70 9.51
N PHE A 245 0.68 -8.06 9.66
CA PHE A 245 -0.23 -7.45 10.64
C PHE A 245 -0.95 -8.49 11.51
N HIS A 246 -0.34 -9.66 11.68
CA HIS A 246 -0.85 -10.69 12.58
C HIS A 246 -0.60 -10.32 14.06
N PRO A 247 -1.44 -10.80 15.00
CA PRO A 247 -1.28 -10.49 16.41
C PRO A 247 0.06 -10.99 16.96
N HIS A 248 0.80 -10.10 17.61
CA HIS A 248 1.98 -10.42 18.39
C HIS A 248 1.69 -10.24 19.88
N TRP A 249 2.18 -11.17 20.69
CA TRP A 249 2.14 -11.07 22.16
C TRP A 249 3.34 -10.28 22.69
N ASP A 250 3.54 -9.06 22.19
CA ASP A 250 4.56 -8.14 22.71
C ASP A 250 3.91 -7.22 23.78
N PRO A 251 4.40 -7.21 25.03
CA PRO A 251 3.96 -6.29 26.08
C PRO A 251 3.87 -4.82 25.65
N ARG A 252 4.72 -4.38 24.71
CA ARG A 252 4.77 -3.00 24.19
C ARG A 252 3.62 -2.67 23.23
N HIS A 253 2.96 -3.70 22.70
CA HIS A 253 1.95 -3.61 21.65
C HIS A 253 0.62 -4.25 22.03
N LEU A 254 0.41 -4.64 23.29
CA LEU A 254 -0.83 -5.27 23.77
C LEU A 254 -2.10 -4.44 23.48
N TRP A 255 -1.99 -3.11 23.41
CA TRP A 255 -3.12 -2.26 23.06
C TRP A 255 -3.61 -2.42 21.61
N LEU A 256 -2.79 -2.97 20.70
CA LEU A 256 -3.17 -3.30 19.32
C LEU A 256 -3.93 -4.63 19.22
N VAL A 257 -3.91 -5.46 20.25
CA VAL A 257 -4.47 -6.83 20.22
C VAL A 257 -5.92 -6.85 19.73
N PRO A 258 -6.84 -5.98 20.16
CA PRO A 258 -8.22 -6.04 19.69
C PRO A 258 -8.37 -5.75 18.19
N ILE A 259 -7.51 -4.88 17.65
CA ILE A 259 -7.49 -4.53 16.22
C ILE A 259 -6.92 -5.69 15.43
N THR A 260 -5.76 -6.24 15.85
CA THR A 260 -5.14 -7.37 15.16
C THR A 260 -6.01 -8.63 15.24
N GLN A 261 -6.75 -8.84 16.33
CA GLN A 261 -7.75 -9.91 16.45
C GLN A 261 -8.93 -9.73 15.49
N ALA A 262 -9.46 -8.50 15.36
CA ALA A 262 -10.52 -8.21 14.39
C ALA A 262 -10.03 -8.47 12.95
N VAL A 263 -8.78 -8.12 12.65
CA VAL A 263 -8.12 -8.43 11.37
C VAL A 263 -7.96 -9.95 11.16
N GLN A 264 -7.61 -10.72 12.20
CA GLN A 264 -7.49 -12.18 12.07
C GLN A 264 -8.82 -12.87 11.72
N LEU A 265 -9.97 -12.30 12.08
CA LEU A 265 -11.26 -12.82 11.62
C LEU A 265 -11.38 -12.75 10.10
N GLN A 266 -10.81 -11.72 9.46
CA GLN A 266 -10.72 -11.65 7.99
C GLN A 266 -9.81 -12.73 7.43
N MET A 267 -8.76 -13.11 8.16
CA MET A 267 -7.85 -14.17 7.72
C MET A 267 -8.51 -15.54 7.67
N VAL A 268 -9.53 -15.82 8.49
CA VAL A 268 -10.30 -17.07 8.41
C VAL A 268 -10.94 -17.24 7.03
N ARG A 269 -11.39 -16.14 6.41
CA ARG A 269 -11.97 -16.12 5.07
C ARG A 269 -10.92 -16.21 3.97
N ASN A 270 -9.79 -15.53 4.14
CA ASN A 270 -8.74 -15.43 3.13
C ASN A 270 -7.83 -16.68 3.07
N LEU A 271 -7.52 -17.29 4.22
CA LEU A 271 -6.54 -18.38 4.31
C LEU A 271 -6.79 -19.57 3.37
N PRO A 272 -8.04 -20.04 3.14
CA PRO A 272 -8.30 -21.16 2.24
C PRO A 272 -7.88 -20.93 0.78
N TYR A 273 -7.66 -19.69 0.36
CA TYR A 273 -7.28 -19.33 -1.01
C TYR A 273 -5.75 -19.19 -1.20
N ALA A 274 -4.96 -19.30 -0.14
CA ALA A 274 -3.51 -19.24 -0.21
C ALA A 274 -2.91 -20.65 -0.26
N ASP A 275 -2.01 -20.90 -1.23
CA ASP A 275 -1.20 -22.12 -1.24
C ASP A 275 -0.11 -22.06 -0.15
N HIS A 276 0.41 -20.86 0.09
CA HIS A 276 1.37 -20.63 1.17
C HIS A 276 1.21 -19.23 1.78
N LEU A 277 1.22 -19.16 3.11
CA LEU A 277 1.17 -17.90 3.87
C LEU A 277 2.49 -17.68 4.60
N VAL A 278 3.18 -16.60 4.27
CA VAL A 278 4.33 -16.11 5.05
C VAL A 278 3.84 -15.08 6.06
N ARG A 279 3.95 -15.44 7.33
CA ARG A 279 3.76 -14.53 8.45
C ARG A 279 5.11 -13.93 8.82
N PHE A 280 5.24 -12.62 8.65
CA PHE A 280 6.48 -11.92 8.95
C PHE A 280 6.67 -11.73 10.45
N GLU A 281 7.76 -12.25 11.00
CA GLU A 281 8.07 -12.07 12.41
C GLU A 281 9.59 -11.99 12.62
N PRO A 282 10.08 -11.03 13.42
CA PRO A 282 9.36 -9.87 13.99
C PRO A 282 8.95 -8.81 12.96
N THR A 283 8.02 -7.93 13.34
CA THR A 283 7.63 -6.73 12.57
C THR A 283 7.93 -5.44 13.32
N LEU A 284 8.01 -4.31 12.61
CA LEU A 284 8.08 -3.00 13.24
C LEU A 284 6.69 -2.59 13.76
N SER A 285 6.67 -1.89 14.89
CA SER A 285 5.43 -1.29 15.41
C SER A 285 4.76 -0.41 14.35
N PRO A 286 3.44 -0.56 14.11
CA PRO A 286 2.71 0.24 13.13
C PRO A 286 2.59 1.72 13.53
N VAL A 287 2.89 2.07 14.79
CA VAL A 287 2.95 3.47 15.25
C VAL A 287 4.22 4.17 14.78
N ASN A 288 5.27 3.41 14.40
CA ASN A 288 6.50 3.96 13.85
C ASN A 288 6.34 4.23 12.35
N LEU A 289 5.50 5.20 11.99
CA LEU A 289 5.19 5.55 10.60
C LEU A 289 6.43 5.97 9.78
N ALA A 290 7.47 6.50 10.43
CA ALA A 290 8.79 6.74 9.82
C ALA A 290 9.89 6.06 10.66
N PRO A 291 10.24 4.81 10.35
CA PRO A 291 11.31 4.09 11.06
C PRO A 291 12.70 4.65 10.71
N SER A 292 13.66 4.47 11.62
CA SER A 292 15.06 4.83 11.34
C SER A 292 15.69 3.87 10.32
N ALA A 293 16.77 4.30 9.67
CA ALA A 293 17.50 3.45 8.71
C ALA A 293 17.89 2.09 9.32
N ALA A 294 18.40 2.08 10.56
CA ALA A 294 18.73 0.84 11.26
C ALA A 294 17.50 -0.05 11.56
N ALA A 295 16.32 0.55 11.77
CA ALA A 295 15.08 -0.21 11.92
C ALA A 295 14.62 -0.81 10.59
N ILE A 296 14.79 -0.09 9.48
CA ILE A 296 14.52 -0.60 8.12
C ILE A 296 15.47 -1.78 7.83
N ASP A 297 16.76 -1.65 8.09
CA ASP A 297 17.73 -2.73 7.86
C ASP A 297 17.40 -3.99 8.69
N ARG A 298 16.91 -3.80 9.93
CA ARG A 298 16.42 -4.92 10.75
C ARG A 298 15.19 -5.57 10.15
N ALA A 299 14.19 -4.79 9.74
CA ALA A 299 12.98 -5.30 9.12
C ALA A 299 13.27 -6.05 7.81
N CYS A 300 14.23 -5.57 7.02
CA CYS A 300 14.69 -6.27 5.82
C CYS A 300 15.36 -7.62 6.14
N ARG A 301 16.07 -7.74 7.27
CA ARG A 301 16.62 -9.04 7.72
C ARG A 301 15.51 -9.99 8.14
N TRP A 302 14.62 -9.56 9.03
CA TRP A 302 13.48 -10.37 9.46
C TRP A 302 12.64 -10.83 8.28
N GLY A 303 12.38 -9.94 7.31
CA GLY A 303 11.66 -10.28 6.10
C GLY A 303 12.36 -11.30 5.20
N ARG A 304 13.70 -11.30 5.15
CA ARG A 304 14.45 -12.35 4.45
C ARG A 304 14.32 -13.69 5.18
N ASP A 305 14.51 -13.67 6.50
CA ASP A 305 14.45 -14.88 7.33
C ASP A 305 13.06 -15.53 7.30
N SER A 306 11.98 -14.73 7.33
CA SER A 306 10.60 -15.23 7.23
C SER A 306 10.27 -15.82 5.86
N VAL A 307 10.87 -15.32 4.77
CA VAL A 307 10.59 -15.78 3.40
C VAL A 307 11.44 -16.98 3.02
N GLU A 308 12.60 -17.18 3.64
CA GLU A 308 13.53 -18.26 3.27
C GLU A 308 12.87 -19.65 3.22
N PRO A 309 12.05 -20.06 4.21
CA PRO A 309 11.37 -21.37 4.17
C PRO A 309 10.36 -21.47 3.02
N ALA A 310 9.73 -20.35 2.64
CA ALA A 310 8.74 -20.31 1.58
C ALA A 310 9.36 -20.56 0.20
N ILE A 311 10.65 -20.26 0.00
CA ILE A 311 11.33 -20.46 -1.30
C ILE A 311 11.28 -21.92 -1.74
N ALA A 312 11.47 -22.86 -0.80
CA ALA A 312 11.43 -24.28 -1.13
C ALA A 312 10.03 -24.72 -1.56
N VAL A 313 9.01 -24.28 -0.81
CA VAL A 313 7.60 -24.59 -1.10
C VAL A 313 7.18 -24.00 -2.44
N THR A 314 7.45 -22.71 -2.67
CA THR A 314 7.06 -22.04 -3.92
C THR A 314 7.83 -22.58 -5.11
N SER A 315 9.09 -22.97 -4.94
CA SER A 315 9.85 -23.61 -6.03
C SER A 315 9.19 -24.92 -6.44
N ALA A 316 8.84 -25.79 -5.48
CA ALA A 316 8.16 -27.05 -5.76
C ALA A 316 6.78 -26.84 -6.40
N LEU A 317 6.00 -25.85 -5.94
CA LEU A 317 4.70 -25.53 -6.52
C LEU A 317 4.78 -24.96 -7.95
N LEU A 318 5.89 -24.32 -8.29
CA LEU A 318 6.13 -23.75 -9.61
C LEU A 318 6.84 -24.72 -10.57
N GLU A 319 7.21 -25.93 -10.11
CA GLU A 319 7.76 -26.95 -10.99
C GLU A 319 6.72 -27.33 -12.05
N PRO A 320 7.07 -27.27 -13.35
CA PRO A 320 6.16 -27.66 -14.40
C PRO A 320 5.74 -29.13 -14.23
N THR A 321 4.43 -29.38 -14.25
CA THR A 321 3.87 -30.73 -14.28
C THR A 321 3.14 -30.94 -15.60
N TRP A 322 3.25 -32.14 -16.17
CA TRP A 322 2.59 -32.52 -17.41
C TRP A 322 2.07 -33.96 -17.33
N TRP A 323 0.92 -34.20 -17.95
CA TRP A 323 0.25 -35.51 -17.89
C TRP A 323 0.83 -36.51 -18.92
N GLU A 324 1.29 -36.02 -20.08
CA GLU A 324 1.82 -36.82 -21.17
C GLU A 324 3.11 -36.20 -21.75
N GLY A 325 4.08 -37.06 -22.10
CA GLY A 325 5.38 -36.68 -22.67
C GLY A 325 6.54 -36.70 -21.66
N ASP A 326 7.75 -36.38 -22.15
CA ASP A 326 8.98 -36.37 -21.33
C ASP A 326 9.41 -34.96 -20.88
N ARG A 327 8.68 -33.91 -21.29
CA ARG A 327 9.01 -32.51 -21.01
C ARG A 327 7.76 -31.63 -20.94
N PRO A 328 7.80 -30.52 -20.18
CA PRO A 328 6.65 -29.63 -20.09
C PRO A 328 6.37 -28.99 -21.45
N PRO A 329 5.10 -28.66 -21.75
CA PRO A 329 4.76 -27.88 -22.93
C PRO A 329 5.56 -26.57 -22.89
N ALA A 330 6.21 -26.24 -24.00
CA ALA A 330 6.99 -25.01 -24.12
C ALA A 330 6.03 -23.81 -24.03
N ALA A 331 5.98 -23.16 -22.86
CA ALA A 331 5.26 -21.91 -22.72
C ALA A 331 6.04 -20.81 -23.46
N GLU A 332 5.38 -20.10 -24.37
CA GLU A 332 5.97 -18.91 -24.97
C GLU A 332 6.22 -17.86 -23.87
N PRO A 333 7.36 -17.13 -23.93
CA PRO A 333 7.63 -16.06 -22.98
C PRO A 333 6.51 -15.02 -23.03
N LYS A 334 5.87 -14.78 -21.89
CA LYS A 334 4.82 -13.75 -21.80
C LYS A 334 5.46 -12.39 -22.01
N GLU A 335 5.03 -11.67 -23.06
CA GLU A 335 5.52 -10.34 -23.35
C GLU A 335 5.09 -9.40 -22.21
N ARG A 336 6.07 -8.89 -21.45
CA ARG A 336 5.80 -7.99 -20.33
C ARG A 336 5.72 -6.56 -20.81
N THR A 337 4.76 -5.80 -20.28
CA THR A 337 4.62 -4.37 -20.57
C THR A 337 5.92 -3.65 -20.22
N LYS A 338 6.45 -2.86 -21.17
CA LYS A 338 7.61 -2.00 -20.91
C LYS A 338 7.21 -0.94 -19.88
N SER A 339 7.97 -0.85 -18.78
CA SER A 339 7.74 0.15 -17.76
C SER A 339 7.85 1.56 -18.34
N ALA A 340 6.91 2.43 -17.99
CA ALA A 340 7.00 3.86 -18.31
C ALA A 340 7.75 4.67 -17.24
N ALA A 341 8.27 4.01 -16.19
CA ALA A 341 8.76 4.67 -15.00
C ALA A 341 10.10 5.40 -15.20
N SER A 342 10.30 6.44 -14.40
CA SER A 342 11.61 7.08 -14.26
C SER A 342 12.63 6.12 -13.63
N SER A 343 13.87 6.14 -14.14
CA SER A 343 14.98 5.34 -13.58
C SER A 343 15.32 5.79 -12.15
N MET A 344 15.74 4.86 -11.29
CA MET A 344 16.10 5.17 -9.90
C MET A 344 17.24 6.19 -9.75
N SER A 345 18.20 6.22 -10.68
CA SER A 345 19.26 7.25 -10.71
C SER A 345 18.68 8.67 -10.80
N ALA A 346 17.69 8.88 -11.69
CA ALA A 346 16.97 10.14 -11.81
C ALA A 346 16.16 10.47 -10.54
N VAL A 347 15.53 9.46 -9.92
CA VAL A 347 14.76 9.63 -8.66
C VAL A 347 15.67 10.08 -7.53
N MET A 348 16.80 9.41 -7.33
CA MET A 348 17.76 9.72 -6.26
C MET A 348 18.40 11.09 -6.47
N ALA A 349 18.73 11.46 -7.72
CA ALA A 349 19.23 12.79 -8.05
C ALA A 349 18.20 13.89 -7.72
N ALA A 350 16.91 13.66 -7.98
CA ALA A 350 15.84 14.61 -7.66
C ALA A 350 15.65 14.81 -6.14
N ILE A 351 15.83 13.77 -5.34
CA ILE A 351 15.76 13.85 -3.87
C ILE A 351 16.95 14.62 -3.29
N GLN A 352 18.13 14.44 -3.87
CA GLN A 352 19.35 15.14 -3.46
C GLN A 352 19.42 16.59 -3.96
N ALA A 353 18.57 16.97 -4.93
CA ALA A 353 18.55 18.32 -5.48
C ALA A 353 18.16 19.36 -4.41
N PRO A 354 18.85 20.51 -4.32
CA PRO A 354 18.58 21.51 -3.30
C PRO A 354 17.16 22.09 -3.46
N THR A 355 16.28 21.79 -2.51
CA THR A 355 14.87 22.17 -2.54
C THR A 355 14.62 23.67 -2.27
N GLY A 356 15.56 24.38 -1.65
CA GLY A 356 15.43 25.81 -1.32
C GLY A 356 15.74 26.77 -2.50
N ARG A 357 14.85 27.75 -2.74
CA ARG A 357 15.03 28.84 -3.73
C ARG A 357 16.39 29.55 -3.59
N PHE A 358 16.83 29.81 -2.37
CA PHE A 358 18.11 30.49 -2.07
C PHE A 358 19.35 29.64 -2.43
N ARG A 359 19.26 28.31 -2.26
CA ARG A 359 20.37 27.39 -2.50
C ARG A 359 20.51 27.06 -3.99
N ARG A 360 19.37 27.00 -4.72
CA ARG A 360 19.32 26.94 -6.19
C ARG A 360 19.85 28.21 -6.87
N TRP A 361 19.61 29.38 -6.28
CA TRP A 361 20.20 30.64 -6.76
C TRP A 361 21.72 30.66 -6.57
N ARG A 362 22.21 30.26 -5.39
CA ARG A 362 23.65 30.14 -5.12
C ARG A 362 24.40 29.18 -6.05
N SER A 363 23.83 28.00 -6.33
CA SER A 363 24.47 27.01 -7.22
C SER A 363 24.47 27.40 -8.69
N ARG A 364 23.64 28.37 -9.13
CA ARG A 364 23.59 28.85 -10.52
C ARG A 364 24.49 30.04 -10.79
N HIS A 365 25.00 30.71 -9.76
CA HIS A 365 25.74 31.98 -9.90
C HIS A 365 27.13 31.95 -9.25
N LEU A 366 27.60 30.79 -8.78
CA LEU A 366 28.93 30.60 -8.18
C LEU A 366 29.69 29.41 -8.81
N THR A 367 29.39 29.11 -10.09
CA THR A 367 30.22 28.24 -10.94
C THR A 367 30.96 29.08 -11.95
#